data_AF-A0A075GD61-F1
#
_entry.id   AF-A0A075GD61-F1
#
_cell.length_a   1.000
_cell.length_b   1.000
_cell.length_c   1.000
_cell.angle_alpha   90.00
_cell.angle_beta   90.00
_cell.angle_gamma   90.00
#
_symmetry.space_group_name_H-M   'P 1'
#
loop_
_entity.id
_entity.type
_entity.pdbx_description
1 polymer ?
#
loop_
_entity_poly.entity_id
_entity_poly.type
_entity_poly.pdbx_seq_one_letter_code
_entity_poly.pdbx_strand_id
1 'polypeptide(L)'
;MKRGVLLLALLLLAPFASAFGAPVEQDVGRTITAWDVATETGVTVSGDVGGNLLLFAPGETEAESEQLDENPIDDVAISADGERFVAISGKFLTLYDRTGGPLSHHDFAGEIPLAAAISPSGDYYAAAYDSGNVRLWWFLNKDDVRLKWEFPDSEFDYSEEQRDEVRRGLNATALLEMSSDYIAVAGKAKLYVVLRNDGSLKQAYPLDGAAQQLEISDDGGTLCLATQGSLSTYLFSGGGERSWRFESPEQDTVHGIGLAPDGGLAAVLHGSSSQVVTGFTPDSSEPAWEFELEATLIGPALAVSDSRVAVAGWGLGEPDLLLLSAGGKLLASTISDAGASGVQFGGGRVVTNSGDVLASYALPAGGGDSGGFALDLPFDTRTLGLAAAALLLLAGAVGAVFYLDIDLPFGGGLPPPPPVTPPAGGVPLKVKPVATGTVTIACPGCGARMKVPKLGRAQKVRCGECGLAGTADI
;
A
#
# COMPACT_ATOMS: atom_id res chain seq x y z
N MET A 1 -2.84 -14.57 -50.81
CA MET A 1 -3.63 -14.60 -49.56
C MET A 1 -2.78 -15.11 -48.38
N LYS A 2 -1.83 -14.33 -47.83
CA LYS A 2 -1.05 -14.75 -46.63
C LYS A 2 -0.55 -13.61 -45.71
N ARG A 3 -0.95 -12.35 -45.92
CA ARG A 3 -0.49 -11.20 -45.09
C ARG A 3 -1.57 -10.52 -44.24
N GLY A 4 -2.86 -10.82 -44.46
CA GLY A 4 -3.97 -10.19 -43.71
C GLY A 4 -4.38 -10.92 -42.42
N VAL A 5 -4.15 -12.24 -42.34
CA VAL A 5 -4.51 -13.04 -41.14
C VAL A 5 -3.48 -12.87 -40.01
N LEU A 6 -2.26 -12.42 -40.33
CA LEU A 6 -1.21 -12.22 -39.33
C LEU A 6 -1.43 -10.96 -38.47
N LEU A 7 -2.03 -9.90 -39.01
CA LEU A 7 -2.30 -8.68 -38.23
C LEU A 7 -3.49 -8.82 -37.26
N LEU A 8 -4.49 -9.64 -37.61
CA LEU A 8 -5.64 -9.87 -36.72
C LEU A 8 -5.31 -10.87 -35.60
N ALA A 9 -4.39 -11.81 -35.85
CA ALA A 9 -3.84 -12.68 -34.81
C ALA A 9 -2.85 -11.95 -33.88
N LEU A 10 -2.13 -10.92 -34.36
CA LEU A 10 -1.29 -10.08 -33.50
C LEU A 10 -2.08 -9.15 -32.58
N LEU A 11 -3.31 -8.76 -32.93
CA LEU A 11 -4.19 -7.94 -32.09
C LEU A 11 -4.98 -8.75 -31.05
N LEU A 12 -5.11 -10.07 -31.25
CA LEU A 12 -5.63 -11.02 -30.26
C LEU A 12 -4.52 -11.62 -29.37
N LEU A 13 -3.27 -11.26 -29.65
CA LEU A 13 -2.06 -11.51 -28.83
C LEU A 13 -1.50 -10.19 -28.33
N ALA A 14 -2.34 -9.18 -28.06
CA ALA A 14 -1.93 -8.15 -27.15
C ALA A 14 -1.62 -8.87 -25.82
N PRO A 15 -0.37 -8.85 -25.32
CA PRO A 15 -0.15 -9.27 -23.94
C PRO A 15 -1.13 -8.45 -23.11
N PHE A 16 -1.69 -9.06 -22.07
CA PHE A 16 -2.31 -8.29 -21.00
C PHE A 16 -1.36 -7.13 -20.72
N ALA A 17 -1.71 -5.92 -21.16
CA ALA A 17 -0.96 -4.75 -20.81
C ALA A 17 -1.16 -4.70 -19.30
N SER A 18 -0.13 -5.04 -18.54
CA SER A 18 -0.19 -4.97 -17.09
C SER A 18 -0.78 -3.60 -16.77
N ALA A 19 -1.80 -3.55 -15.90
CA ALA A 19 -2.32 -2.26 -15.46
C ALA A 19 -1.22 -1.47 -14.70
N PHE A 20 -0.17 -2.18 -14.29
CA PHE A 20 1.14 -1.62 -13.98
C PHE A 20 1.86 -1.15 -15.25
N GLY A 21 2.38 0.08 -15.25
CA GLY A 21 3.41 0.46 -16.22
C GLY A 21 4.66 -0.43 -16.09
N ALA A 22 5.61 -0.31 -17.02
CA ALA A 22 6.90 -0.98 -16.87
C ALA A 22 7.58 -0.58 -15.54
N PRO A 23 8.14 -1.53 -14.77
CA PRO A 23 8.82 -1.21 -13.54
C PRO A 23 10.08 -0.38 -13.81
N VAL A 24 10.47 0.39 -12.80
CA VAL A 24 11.84 0.89 -12.68
C VAL A 24 12.63 -0.16 -11.93
N GLU A 25 13.58 -0.81 -12.61
CA GLU A 25 14.47 -1.79 -12.01
C GLU A 25 15.71 -1.09 -11.42
N GLN A 26 16.01 -1.42 -10.17
CA GLN A 26 17.11 -0.89 -9.37
C GLN A 26 18.01 -2.07 -9.00
N ASP A 27 19.16 -2.16 -9.67
CA ASP A 27 20.13 -3.24 -9.49
C ASP A 27 21.03 -2.93 -8.29
N VAL A 28 21.02 -3.81 -7.29
CA VAL A 28 21.89 -3.71 -6.11
C VAL A 28 23.24 -4.38 -6.36
N GLY A 29 23.33 -5.28 -7.34
CA GLY A 29 24.54 -6.00 -7.73
C GLY A 29 25.00 -7.09 -6.76
N ARG A 30 24.35 -7.20 -5.60
CA ARG A 30 24.56 -8.23 -4.56
C ARG A 30 23.23 -8.58 -3.92
N THR A 31 23.20 -9.72 -3.24
CA THR A 31 22.02 -10.16 -2.48
C THR A 31 21.67 -9.13 -1.41
N ILE A 32 20.44 -8.63 -1.48
CA ILE A 32 19.81 -7.73 -0.52
C ILE A 32 19.54 -8.53 0.76
N THR A 33 20.00 -8.00 1.89
CA THR A 33 19.80 -8.60 3.21
C THR A 33 18.75 -7.87 4.03
N ALA A 34 18.62 -6.55 3.83
CA ALA A 34 17.61 -5.70 4.46
C ALA A 34 17.19 -4.59 3.50
N TRP A 35 15.94 -4.15 3.57
CA TRP A 35 15.42 -3.07 2.73
C TRP A 35 14.15 -2.47 3.34
N ASP A 36 13.92 -1.20 3.07
CA ASP A 36 12.73 -0.49 3.52
C ASP A 36 12.36 0.67 2.57
N VAL A 37 11.10 1.09 2.57
CA VAL A 37 10.56 2.12 1.67
C VAL A 37 9.82 3.19 2.47
N ALA A 38 10.22 4.45 2.28
CA ALA A 38 9.55 5.59 2.90
C ALA A 38 8.10 5.71 2.41
N THR A 39 7.16 5.72 3.35
CA THR A 39 5.73 5.68 3.06
C THR A 39 5.25 6.92 2.29
N GLU A 40 5.73 8.13 2.64
CA GLU A 40 5.29 9.39 2.01
C GLU A 40 5.98 9.67 0.67
N THR A 41 7.30 9.45 0.59
CA THR A 41 8.10 9.84 -0.57
C THR A 41 8.40 8.70 -1.53
N GLY A 42 8.43 7.46 -1.06
CA GLY A 42 8.81 6.28 -1.86
C GLY A 42 10.30 6.17 -2.10
N VAL A 43 11.12 6.84 -1.27
CA VAL A 43 12.57 6.62 -1.21
C VAL A 43 12.81 5.22 -0.68
N THR A 44 13.71 4.47 -1.32
CA THR A 44 14.06 3.11 -0.92
C THR A 44 15.46 3.07 -0.37
N VAL A 45 15.65 2.41 0.77
CA VAL A 45 16.97 2.06 1.32
C VAL A 45 17.12 0.56 1.23
N SER A 46 18.29 0.10 0.79
CA SER A 46 18.65 -1.32 0.79
C SER A 46 20.05 -1.53 1.33
N GLY A 47 20.22 -2.59 2.12
CA GLY A 47 21.49 -3.12 2.56
C GLY A 47 21.79 -4.45 1.88
N ASP A 48 23.07 -4.68 1.58
CA ASP A 48 23.53 -5.93 0.98
C ASP A 48 24.44 -6.75 1.90
N VAL A 49 24.67 -8.00 1.49
CA VAL A 49 25.55 -8.97 2.18
C VAL A 49 27.02 -8.49 2.30
N GLY A 50 27.39 -7.46 1.55
CA GLY A 50 28.72 -6.89 1.49
C GLY A 50 28.95 -5.64 2.31
N GLY A 51 27.94 -5.18 3.06
CA GLY A 51 28.00 -3.96 3.86
C GLY A 51 27.78 -2.68 3.07
N ASN A 52 27.23 -2.76 1.85
CA ASN A 52 26.83 -1.57 1.11
C ASN A 52 25.40 -1.17 1.51
N LEU A 53 25.23 0.12 1.78
CA LEU A 53 23.94 0.77 1.78
C LEU A 53 23.74 1.46 0.44
N LEU A 54 22.58 1.22 -0.17
CA LEU A 54 22.15 1.87 -1.39
C LEU A 54 20.84 2.61 -1.11
N LEU A 55 20.79 3.86 -1.55
CA LEU A 55 19.65 4.74 -1.44
C LEU A 55 19.16 5.08 -2.84
N PHE A 56 17.90 4.78 -3.11
CA PHE A 56 17.26 5.09 -4.37
C PHE A 56 16.18 6.15 -4.17
N ALA A 57 16.30 7.24 -4.93
CA ALA A 57 15.21 8.19 -5.05
C ALA A 57 14.02 7.57 -5.82
N PRO A 58 12.79 8.07 -5.61
CA PRO A 58 11.59 7.44 -6.14
C PRO A 58 11.59 7.40 -7.67
N GLY A 59 11.65 6.20 -8.24
CA GLY A 59 11.63 5.99 -9.70
C GLY A 59 12.96 6.29 -10.40
N GLU A 60 14.06 6.45 -9.66
CA GLU A 60 15.41 6.52 -10.21
C GLU A 60 16.05 5.12 -10.25
N THR A 61 16.95 4.88 -11.22
CA THR A 61 17.68 3.62 -11.37
C THR A 61 19.06 3.65 -10.74
N GLU A 62 19.65 4.84 -10.58
CA GLU A 62 20.96 5.02 -9.97
C GLU A 62 20.78 5.25 -8.47
N ALA A 63 21.57 4.54 -7.66
CA ALA A 63 21.62 4.73 -6.22
C ALA A 63 22.76 5.66 -5.82
N GLU A 64 22.53 6.42 -4.76
CA GLU A 64 23.61 6.88 -3.90
C GLU A 64 24.06 5.69 -3.04
N SER A 65 25.37 5.44 -2.98
CA SER A 65 25.90 4.29 -2.25
C SER A 65 26.97 4.68 -1.25
N GLU A 66 26.93 4.02 -0.10
CA GLU A 66 27.91 4.15 0.97
C GLU A 66 28.28 2.75 1.46
N GLN A 67 29.56 2.41 1.45
CA GLN A 67 30.05 1.17 2.04
C GLN A 67 30.43 1.42 3.50
N LEU A 68 29.77 0.73 4.43
CA LEU A 68 29.99 0.94 5.86
C LEU A 68 31.21 0.17 6.34
N ASP A 69 31.16 -1.14 6.15
CA ASP A 69 32.19 -2.09 6.53
C ASP A 69 32.12 -3.33 5.61
N GLU A 70 32.87 -4.38 5.97
CA GLU A 70 32.82 -5.66 5.26
C GLU A 70 31.79 -6.64 5.88
N ASN A 71 30.96 -6.16 6.82
CA ASN A 71 29.92 -6.98 7.43
C ASN A 71 28.60 -6.83 6.65
N PRO A 72 27.75 -7.86 6.62
CA PRO A 72 26.40 -7.73 6.07
C PRO A 72 25.60 -6.64 6.77
N ILE A 73 24.74 -5.95 6.02
CA ILE A 73 23.73 -5.10 6.63
C ILE A 73 22.63 -5.99 7.18
N ASP A 74 22.46 -6.03 8.50
CA ASP A 74 21.54 -6.95 9.16
C ASP A 74 20.10 -6.42 9.15
N ASP A 75 19.92 -5.10 9.22
CA ASP A 75 18.60 -4.46 9.22
C ASP A 75 18.68 -2.99 8.78
N VAL A 76 17.59 -2.46 8.23
CA VAL A 76 17.42 -1.04 7.88
C VAL A 76 15.99 -0.57 8.14
N ALA A 77 15.83 0.68 8.56
CA ALA A 77 14.51 1.30 8.67
C ALA A 77 14.58 2.78 8.25
N ILE A 78 13.57 3.26 7.51
CA ILE A 78 13.53 4.64 6.98
C ILE A 78 12.35 5.44 7.53
N SER A 79 12.53 6.74 7.77
CA SER A 79 11.44 7.63 8.18
C SER A 79 10.41 7.79 7.06
N ALA A 80 9.19 8.16 7.42
CA ALA A 80 8.07 8.27 6.47
C ALA A 80 8.37 9.28 5.35
N ASP A 81 9.07 10.38 5.67
CA ASP A 81 9.52 11.41 4.72
C ASP A 81 10.74 10.97 3.86
N GLY A 82 11.42 9.89 4.23
CA GLY A 82 12.62 9.39 3.57
C GLY A 82 13.89 10.19 3.86
N GLU A 83 13.86 11.20 4.74
CA GLU A 83 15.02 12.06 4.99
C GLU A 83 16.03 11.46 5.98
N ARG A 84 15.62 10.45 6.76
CA ARG A 84 16.49 9.76 7.71
C ARG A 84 16.28 8.25 7.67
N PHE A 85 17.35 7.52 7.90
CA PHE A 85 17.30 6.07 8.03
C PHE A 85 18.31 5.58 9.04
N VAL A 86 18.05 4.40 9.60
CA VAL A 86 18.97 3.69 10.46
C VAL A 86 19.40 2.40 9.79
N ALA A 87 20.63 2.00 10.03
CA ALA A 87 21.16 0.72 9.58
C ALA A 87 21.91 0.02 10.71
N ILE A 88 21.76 -1.30 10.73
CA ILE A 88 22.57 -2.19 11.55
C ILE A 88 23.60 -2.87 10.66
N SER A 89 24.87 -2.77 11.04
CA SER A 89 25.94 -3.59 10.47
C SER A 89 26.76 -4.23 11.59
N GLY A 90 26.61 -5.54 11.77
CA GLY A 90 27.26 -6.30 12.83
C GLY A 90 26.86 -5.81 14.22
N LYS A 91 27.76 -5.09 14.90
CA LYS A 91 27.53 -4.56 16.26
C LYS A 91 27.21 -3.06 16.30
N PHE A 92 27.13 -2.44 15.13
CA PHE A 92 26.98 -1.00 14.99
C PHE A 92 25.55 -0.64 14.61
N LEU A 93 25.02 0.36 15.30
CA LEU A 93 23.78 1.05 14.92
C LEU A 93 24.13 2.46 14.48
N THR A 94 23.79 2.82 13.24
CA THR A 94 24.13 4.15 12.69
C THR A 94 22.87 4.82 12.14
N LEU A 95 22.64 6.08 12.53
CA LEU A 95 21.62 6.96 11.97
C LEU A 95 22.26 7.79 10.87
N TYR A 96 21.58 7.92 9.74
CA TYR A 96 22.02 8.69 8.58
C TYR A 96 21.02 9.80 8.23
N ASP A 97 21.55 10.87 7.68
CA ASP A 97 20.82 11.84 6.90
C ASP A 97 20.91 11.42 5.43
N ARG A 98 19.79 11.46 4.71
CA ARG A 98 19.72 11.19 3.28
C ARG A 98 20.80 11.93 2.48
N THR A 99 21.12 13.17 2.86
CA THR A 99 22.06 14.02 2.09
C THR A 99 23.34 14.36 2.83
N GLY A 100 23.43 14.01 4.12
CA GLY A 100 24.44 14.48 5.06
C GLY A 100 25.42 13.43 5.57
N GLY A 101 25.23 12.16 5.19
CA GLY A 101 26.01 11.03 5.71
C GLY A 101 25.62 10.65 7.15
N PRO A 102 26.50 9.96 7.89
CA PRO A 102 26.17 9.48 9.24
C PRO A 102 26.01 10.62 10.24
N LEU A 103 24.86 10.66 10.91
CA LEU A 103 24.49 11.61 11.96
C LEU A 103 24.85 11.12 13.36
N SER A 104 24.77 9.81 13.60
CA SER A 104 25.09 9.19 14.89
C SER A 104 25.57 7.78 14.67
N HIS A 105 26.55 7.33 15.45
CA HIS A 105 27.11 5.99 15.37
C HIS A 105 27.31 5.43 16.78
N HIS A 106 26.78 4.23 17.03
CA HIS A 106 26.86 3.57 18.32
C HIS A 106 27.49 2.19 18.22
N ASP A 107 28.49 1.93 19.08
CA ASP A 107 29.15 0.63 19.25
C ASP A 107 28.79 0.07 20.63
N PHE A 108 28.03 -1.02 20.66
CA PHE A 108 27.62 -1.67 21.90
C PHE A 108 28.53 -2.85 22.20
N ALA A 109 29.62 -2.56 22.92
CA ALA A 109 30.62 -3.57 23.27
C ALA A 109 29.99 -4.75 24.04
N GLY A 110 29.77 -5.86 23.33
CA GLY A 110 29.26 -7.11 23.90
C GLY A 110 27.76 -7.34 23.75
N GLU A 111 27.03 -6.45 23.07
CA GLU A 111 25.63 -6.67 22.68
C GLU A 111 25.47 -6.52 21.16
N ILE A 112 24.66 -7.38 20.57
CA ILE A 112 24.41 -7.37 19.13
C ILE A 112 22.99 -6.81 18.90
N PRO A 113 22.85 -5.68 18.19
CA PRO A 113 21.54 -5.20 17.77
C PRO A 113 20.94 -6.18 16.75
N LEU A 114 19.67 -6.54 16.95
CA LEU A 114 18.95 -7.53 16.14
C LEU A 114 17.88 -6.92 15.25
N ALA A 115 17.31 -5.79 15.67
CA ALA A 115 16.28 -5.07 14.94
C ALA A 115 16.39 -3.58 15.23
N ALA A 116 16.15 -2.76 14.23
CA ALA A 116 16.09 -1.31 14.33
C ALA A 116 14.69 -0.82 13.97
N ALA A 117 14.29 0.32 14.55
CA ALA A 117 13.08 1.02 14.14
C ALA A 117 13.32 2.53 14.19
N ILE A 118 12.66 3.27 13.31
CA ILE A 118 12.69 4.72 13.26
C ILE A 118 11.27 5.27 13.30
N SER A 119 11.05 6.37 14.03
CA SER A 119 9.72 6.96 14.10
C SER A 119 9.34 7.59 12.77
N PRO A 120 8.04 7.71 12.42
CA PRO A 120 7.63 8.35 11.18
C PRO A 120 8.24 9.76 10.94
N SER A 121 8.44 10.55 12.00
CA SER A 121 9.08 11.88 11.91
C SER A 121 10.61 11.86 11.77
N GLY A 122 11.25 10.70 11.92
CA GLY A 122 12.70 10.54 11.93
C GLY A 122 13.43 11.11 13.16
N ASP A 123 12.72 11.65 14.15
CA ASP A 123 13.36 12.26 15.33
C ASP A 123 13.74 11.24 16.40
N TYR A 124 13.13 10.05 16.38
CA TYR A 124 13.43 8.97 17.29
C TYR A 124 13.84 7.74 16.51
N TYR A 125 14.74 6.96 17.10
CA TYR A 125 15.12 5.65 16.59
C TYR A 125 15.47 4.72 17.74
N ALA A 126 15.25 3.43 17.55
CA ALA A 126 15.41 2.41 18.57
C ALA A 126 16.15 1.21 18.01
N ALA A 127 16.72 0.43 18.92
CA ALA A 127 17.28 -0.88 18.62
C ALA A 127 16.95 -1.88 19.72
N ALA A 128 16.63 -3.10 19.31
CA ALA A 128 16.46 -4.25 20.18
C ALA A 128 17.71 -5.14 20.09
N TYR A 129 18.17 -5.65 21.23
CA TYR A 129 19.45 -6.36 21.34
C TYR A 129 19.26 -7.83 21.68
N ASP A 130 20.28 -8.63 21.38
CA ASP A 130 20.37 -10.05 21.74
C ASP A 130 20.31 -10.29 23.26
N SER A 131 20.75 -9.32 24.06
CA SER A 131 20.60 -9.31 25.52
C SER A 131 19.14 -9.18 25.98
N GLY A 132 18.21 -8.82 25.10
CA GLY A 132 16.81 -8.54 25.39
C GLY A 132 16.55 -7.12 25.89
N ASN A 133 17.57 -6.25 25.85
CA ASN A 133 17.40 -4.83 26.08
C ASN A 133 16.84 -4.14 24.82
N VAL A 134 16.09 -3.06 25.02
CA VAL A 134 15.64 -2.16 23.96
C VAL A 134 16.02 -0.75 24.34
N ARG A 135 16.62 -0.01 23.43
CA ARG A 135 17.09 1.35 23.71
C ARG A 135 16.48 2.31 22.70
N LEU A 136 16.11 3.49 23.18
CA LEU A 136 15.58 4.58 22.37
C LEU A 136 16.51 5.78 22.44
N TRP A 137 16.83 6.34 21.28
CA TRP A 137 17.49 7.63 21.16
C TRP A 137 16.53 8.67 20.60
N TRP A 138 16.79 9.91 21.01
CA TRP A 138 16.19 11.09 20.45
C TRP A 138 17.25 11.90 19.72
N PHE A 139 16.98 12.21 18.46
CA PHE A 139 17.76 13.10 17.63
C PHE A 139 17.05 14.45 17.56
N LEU A 140 17.72 15.51 18.03
CA LEU A 140 17.26 16.88 17.82
C LEU A 140 18.03 17.54 16.67
N ASN A 141 19.33 17.29 16.60
CA ASN A 141 20.22 17.70 15.52
C ASN A 141 21.53 16.88 15.60
N LYS A 142 22.43 17.06 14.62
CA LYS A 142 23.70 16.31 14.53
C LYS A 142 24.59 16.38 15.78
N ASP A 143 24.49 17.46 16.56
CA ASP A 143 25.31 17.68 17.76
C ASP A 143 24.55 17.26 19.04
N ASP A 144 23.29 16.85 18.92
CA ASP A 144 22.39 16.56 20.04
C ASP A 144 21.59 15.28 19.81
N VAL A 145 22.28 14.17 20.02
CA VAL A 145 21.72 12.82 20.02
C VAL A 145 21.83 12.26 21.42
N ARG A 146 20.69 11.86 22.00
CA ARG A 146 20.63 11.42 23.40
C ARG A 146 19.92 10.10 23.53
N LEU A 147 20.53 9.20 24.30
CA LEU A 147 19.82 8.05 24.85
C LEU A 147 18.71 8.57 25.78
N LYS A 148 17.47 8.20 25.49
CA LYS A 148 16.28 8.68 26.21
C LYS A 148 15.92 7.75 27.35
N TRP A 149 15.89 6.45 27.06
CA TRP A 149 15.60 5.39 28.03
C TRP A 149 16.06 4.04 27.47
N GLU A 150 16.15 3.07 28.38
CA GLU A 150 16.42 1.66 28.10
C GLU A 150 15.33 0.79 28.75
N PHE A 151 14.68 -0.09 27.99
CA PHE A 151 13.68 -1.02 28.48
C PHE A 151 14.31 -2.42 28.59
N PRO A 152 14.11 -3.16 29.70
CA PRO A 152 13.19 -2.89 30.80
C PRO A 152 13.76 -2.08 31.99
N ASP A 153 14.97 -1.51 31.88
CA ASP A 153 15.63 -0.85 33.03
C ASP A 153 15.00 0.47 33.48
N SER A 154 14.38 1.20 32.55
CA SER A 154 13.69 2.46 32.83
C SER A 154 12.27 2.25 33.36
N GLU A 155 11.79 1.00 33.39
CA GLU A 155 10.51 0.65 33.99
C GLU A 155 10.64 0.58 35.51
N PHE A 156 10.16 1.64 36.18
CA PHE A 156 10.32 1.82 37.62
C PHE A 156 9.60 0.75 38.46
N ASP A 157 8.50 0.20 37.95
CA ASP A 157 7.67 -0.75 38.71
C ASP A 157 8.15 -2.20 38.61
N TYR A 158 9.15 -2.50 37.78
CA TYR A 158 9.70 -3.85 37.66
C TYR A 158 10.70 -4.17 38.79
N SER A 159 10.60 -5.38 39.34
CA SER A 159 11.66 -5.98 40.13
C SER A 159 12.81 -6.48 39.23
N GLU A 160 13.98 -6.76 39.81
CA GLU A 160 15.10 -7.38 39.06
C GLU A 160 14.68 -8.69 38.39
N GLU A 161 13.86 -9.51 39.07
CA GLU A 161 13.37 -10.78 38.53
C GLU A 161 12.46 -10.56 37.31
N GLN A 162 11.60 -9.54 37.36
CA GLN A 162 10.74 -9.18 36.22
C GLN A 162 11.56 -8.64 35.05
N ARG A 163 12.56 -7.80 35.30
CA ARG A 163 13.50 -7.34 34.25
C ARG A 163 14.20 -8.50 33.57
N ASP A 164 14.68 -9.47 34.34
CA ASP A 164 15.34 -10.66 33.82
C ASP A 164 14.38 -11.58 33.05
N GLU A 165 13.11 -11.66 33.45
CA GLU A 165 12.07 -12.34 32.69
C GLU A 165 11.84 -11.69 31.32
N VAL A 166 11.75 -10.36 31.29
CA VAL A 166 11.57 -9.60 30.05
C VAL A 166 12.74 -9.81 29.10
N ARG A 167 13.98 -9.63 29.60
CA ARG A 167 15.19 -9.85 28.79
C ARG A 167 15.23 -11.26 28.21
N ARG A 168 14.93 -12.29 29.02
CA ARG A 168 14.88 -13.68 28.56
C ARG A 168 13.81 -13.92 27.51
N GLY A 169 12.67 -13.22 27.61
CA GLY A 169 11.57 -13.31 26.65
C GLY A 169 11.87 -12.63 25.31
N LEU A 170 12.65 -11.55 25.32
CA LEU A 170 13.06 -10.79 24.14
C LEU A 170 14.35 -11.30 23.48
N ASN A 171 15.17 -12.05 24.21
CA ASN A 171 16.45 -12.57 23.74
C ASN A 171 16.35 -13.32 22.39
N ALA A 172 17.21 -12.91 21.45
CA ALA A 172 17.47 -13.52 20.14
C ALA A 172 16.34 -13.49 19.10
N THR A 173 15.16 -12.92 19.37
CA THR A 173 14.02 -12.93 18.42
C THR A 173 13.16 -11.66 18.50
N ALA A 174 13.74 -10.54 18.92
CA ALA A 174 12.95 -9.32 19.11
C ALA A 174 12.55 -8.72 17.76
N LEU A 175 11.24 -8.66 17.48
CA LEU A 175 10.69 -7.77 16.47
C LEU A 175 10.47 -6.40 17.10
N LEU A 176 10.78 -5.34 16.37
CA LEU A 176 10.74 -3.98 16.87
C LEU A 176 10.04 -3.08 15.85
N GLU A 177 8.97 -2.42 16.29
CA GLU A 177 8.22 -1.47 15.47
C GLU A 177 7.98 -0.18 16.24
N MET A 178 7.91 0.95 15.53
CA MET A 178 7.75 2.26 16.17
C MET A 178 6.75 3.16 15.45
N SER A 179 5.86 3.72 16.25
CA SER A 179 4.88 4.73 15.85
C SER A 179 5.24 6.11 16.39
N SER A 180 4.31 7.06 16.21
CA SER A 180 4.41 8.41 16.77
C SER A 180 4.40 8.46 18.30
N ASP A 181 3.77 7.53 19.00
CA ASP A 181 3.67 7.59 20.48
C ASP A 181 4.12 6.32 21.19
N TYR A 182 4.20 5.21 20.47
CA TYR A 182 4.48 3.89 21.04
C TYR A 182 5.61 3.18 20.31
N ILE A 183 6.29 2.31 21.06
CA ILE A 183 7.20 1.31 20.55
C ILE A 183 6.61 -0.06 20.90
N ALA A 184 6.53 -0.93 19.91
CA ALA A 184 6.09 -2.29 20.07
C ALA A 184 7.28 -3.22 19.94
N VAL A 185 7.44 -4.12 20.91
CA VAL A 185 8.54 -5.09 20.94
C VAL A 185 7.98 -6.47 21.22
N ALA A 186 8.13 -7.39 20.29
CA ALA A 186 7.63 -8.74 20.42
C ALA A 186 8.78 -9.75 20.53
N GLY A 187 8.67 -10.65 21.50
CA GLY A 187 9.61 -11.76 21.67
C GLY A 187 8.94 -13.12 21.52
N LYS A 188 9.47 -14.12 22.24
CA LYS A 188 8.99 -15.51 22.14
C LYS A 188 7.65 -15.76 22.82
N ALA A 189 7.32 -14.97 23.83
CA ALA A 189 6.20 -15.24 24.74
C ALA A 189 5.35 -14.03 25.10
N LYS A 190 5.86 -12.81 24.84
CA LYS A 190 5.14 -11.58 25.16
C LYS A 190 5.38 -10.52 24.09
N LEU A 191 4.34 -9.73 23.86
CA LEU A 191 4.40 -8.44 23.18
C LEU A 191 4.38 -7.35 24.26
N TYR A 192 5.32 -6.42 24.19
CA TYR A 192 5.38 -5.24 25.04
C TYR A 192 5.07 -4.01 24.20
N VAL A 193 4.16 -3.17 24.68
CA VAL A 193 3.89 -1.85 24.13
C VAL A 193 4.35 -0.82 25.14
N VAL A 194 5.31 -0.01 24.73
CA VAL A 194 6.03 0.94 25.57
C VAL A 194 5.75 2.36 25.07
N LEU A 195 5.57 3.31 25.99
CA LEU A 195 5.44 4.73 25.66
C LEU A 195 6.80 5.25 25.17
N ARG A 196 6.85 5.78 23.95
CA ARG A 196 8.08 6.35 23.37
C ARG A 196 8.64 7.50 24.21
N ASN A 197 7.77 8.24 24.90
CA ASN A 197 8.17 9.47 25.60
C ASN A 197 8.96 9.25 26.89
N ASP A 198 8.67 8.21 27.66
CA ASP A 198 9.32 7.97 28.96
C ASP A 198 9.81 6.53 29.15
N GLY A 199 9.54 5.63 28.20
CA GLY A 199 9.96 4.24 28.27
C GLY A 199 9.11 3.39 29.22
N SER A 200 8.00 3.94 29.72
CA SER A 200 7.09 3.20 30.60
C SER A 200 6.27 2.18 29.81
N LEU A 201 6.04 1.04 30.42
CA LEU A 201 5.20 -0.02 29.88
C LEU A 201 3.75 0.44 29.89
N LYS A 202 3.15 0.56 28.70
CA LYS A 202 1.71 0.77 28.57
C LYS A 202 0.97 -0.55 28.83
N GLN A 203 1.42 -1.62 28.17
CA GLN A 203 0.75 -2.91 28.23
C GLN A 203 1.69 -4.03 27.81
N ALA A 204 1.54 -5.20 28.44
CA ALA A 204 2.16 -6.44 28.01
C ALA A 204 1.10 -7.49 27.71
N TYR A 205 1.23 -8.19 26.59
CA TYR A 205 0.32 -9.23 26.15
C TYR A 205 1.03 -10.57 26.11
N PRO A 206 0.49 -11.62 26.76
CA PRO A 206 1.00 -12.97 26.56
C PRO A 206 0.73 -13.42 25.12
N LEU A 207 1.70 -14.09 24.53
CA LEU A 207 1.63 -14.70 23.22
C LEU A 207 1.59 -16.22 23.37
N ASP A 208 0.83 -16.88 22.51
CA ASP A 208 0.73 -18.34 22.49
C ASP A 208 1.90 -19.00 21.73
N GLY A 209 2.69 -18.21 21.03
CA GLY A 209 3.85 -18.64 20.26
C GLY A 209 4.80 -17.49 19.97
N ALA A 210 5.94 -17.81 19.36
CA ALA A 210 6.91 -16.81 18.96
C ALA A 210 6.32 -15.89 17.89
N ALA A 211 6.54 -14.58 18.06
CA ALA A 211 6.22 -13.58 17.05
C ALA A 211 6.99 -13.85 15.75
N GLN A 212 6.32 -13.68 14.62
CA GLN A 212 6.88 -13.87 13.27
C GLN A 212 6.90 -12.57 12.46
N GLN A 213 5.85 -11.76 12.59
CA GLN A 213 5.74 -10.45 11.96
C GLN A 213 4.95 -9.53 12.90
N LEU A 214 5.36 -8.28 12.97
CA LEU A 214 4.79 -7.24 13.82
C LEU A 214 4.68 -5.98 12.97
N GLU A 215 3.53 -5.30 13.02
CA GLU A 215 3.33 -4.02 12.35
C GLU A 215 2.50 -3.09 13.24
N ILE A 216 2.77 -1.79 13.16
CA ILE A 216 2.06 -0.75 13.91
C ILE A 216 1.69 0.40 12.97
N SER A 217 0.51 1.00 13.15
CA SER A 217 0.12 2.20 12.41
C SER A 217 0.96 3.41 12.85
N ASP A 218 1.04 4.44 12.01
CA ASP A 218 1.85 5.63 12.26
C ASP A 218 1.42 6.39 13.53
N ASP A 219 0.12 6.37 13.83
CA ASP A 219 -0.46 6.94 15.05
C ASP A 219 -0.35 6.00 16.26
N GLY A 220 0.05 4.74 16.03
CA GLY A 220 0.11 3.67 17.02
C GLY A 220 -1.24 3.26 17.60
N GLY A 221 -2.32 3.63 16.91
CA GLY A 221 -3.68 3.27 17.22
C GLY A 221 -4.02 1.83 16.87
N THR A 222 -3.35 1.22 15.89
CA THR A 222 -3.55 -0.16 15.45
C THR A 222 -2.22 -0.90 15.43
N LEU A 223 -2.22 -2.16 15.85
CA LEU A 223 -1.07 -3.05 15.82
C LEU A 223 -1.49 -4.44 15.35
N CYS A 224 -0.76 -5.01 14.39
CA CYS A 224 -0.97 -6.36 13.90
C CYS A 224 0.21 -7.23 14.32
N LEU A 225 -0.06 -8.43 14.82
CA LEU A 225 0.97 -9.39 15.18
C LEU A 225 0.60 -10.78 14.66
N ALA A 226 1.52 -11.35 13.88
CA ALA A 226 1.50 -12.76 13.52
C ALA A 226 2.35 -13.54 14.53
N THR A 227 1.76 -14.57 15.14
CA THR A 227 2.48 -15.56 15.93
C THR A 227 2.44 -16.91 15.23
N GLN A 228 3.37 -17.80 15.56
CA GLN A 228 3.29 -19.18 15.08
C GLN A 228 1.91 -19.78 15.44
N GLY A 229 1.12 -20.12 14.41
CA GLY A 229 -0.19 -20.77 14.58
C GLY A 229 -1.39 -19.84 14.85
N SER A 230 -1.25 -18.51 14.98
CA SER A 230 -2.40 -17.59 15.19
C SER A 230 -2.09 -16.10 14.96
N LEU A 231 -3.09 -15.34 14.47
CA LEU A 231 -3.03 -13.88 14.35
C LEU A 231 -3.70 -13.20 15.55
N SER A 232 -2.99 -12.30 16.22
CA SER A 232 -3.56 -11.39 17.22
C SER A 232 -3.40 -9.96 16.74
N THR A 233 -4.51 -9.29 16.42
CA THR A 233 -4.53 -7.87 16.05
C THR A 233 -4.97 -7.07 17.28
N TYR A 234 -4.13 -6.15 17.75
CA TYR A 234 -4.36 -5.33 18.92
C TYR A 234 -4.65 -3.88 18.50
N LEU A 235 -5.89 -3.42 18.73
CA LEU A 235 -6.27 -2.01 18.52
C LEU A 235 -6.13 -1.23 19.84
N PHE A 236 -5.44 -0.09 19.81
CA PHE A 236 -5.33 0.89 20.89
C PHE A 236 -6.07 2.19 20.52
N SER A 237 -7.38 2.23 20.70
CA SER A 237 -8.11 3.51 20.70
C SER A 237 -8.45 3.93 22.14
N GLY A 238 -8.25 5.21 22.46
CA GLY A 238 -8.42 5.75 23.80
C GLY A 238 -9.75 5.37 24.46
N GLY A 239 -9.67 4.54 25.52
CA GLY A 239 -10.72 4.41 26.52
C GLY A 239 -11.33 3.02 26.73
N GLY A 240 -10.94 1.95 26.03
CA GLY A 240 -11.49 0.62 26.33
C GLY A 240 -10.76 -0.54 25.68
N GLU A 241 -10.59 -1.62 26.43
CA GLU A 241 -10.09 -2.91 25.94
C GLU A 241 -11.04 -3.46 24.86
N ARG A 242 -10.51 -3.72 23.65
CA ARG A 242 -10.42 -5.11 23.16
C ARG A 242 -9.57 -5.31 21.92
N SER A 243 -8.95 -6.48 21.98
CA SER A 243 -7.97 -7.18 21.16
C SER A 243 -8.65 -8.43 20.60
N TRP A 244 -8.98 -8.44 19.31
CA TRP A 244 -9.58 -9.62 18.70
C TRP A 244 -8.50 -10.51 18.04
N ARG A 245 -8.80 -11.79 17.91
CA ARG A 245 -7.91 -12.80 17.33
C ARG A 245 -8.56 -13.37 16.09
N PHE A 246 -7.77 -13.53 15.03
CA PHE A 246 -8.16 -14.31 13.86
C PHE A 246 -7.34 -15.59 13.83
N GLU A 247 -8.02 -16.72 13.73
CA GLU A 247 -7.40 -18.02 13.52
C GLU A 247 -7.67 -18.44 12.09
N SER A 248 -6.61 -18.69 11.32
CA SER A 248 -6.75 -19.17 9.95
C SER A 248 -7.50 -20.51 9.95
N PRO A 249 -8.35 -20.78 8.94
CA PRO A 249 -9.10 -22.04 8.85
C PRO A 249 -8.20 -23.28 8.85
N GLU A 250 -7.00 -23.15 8.30
CA GLU A 250 -5.95 -24.17 8.30
C GLU A 250 -4.83 -23.78 9.27
N GLN A 251 -4.43 -24.69 10.15
CA GLN A 251 -3.34 -24.46 11.12
C GLN A 251 -2.01 -24.23 10.41
N ASP A 252 -1.19 -23.32 10.94
CA ASP A 252 0.17 -23.03 10.47
C ASP A 252 0.26 -22.60 8.98
N THR A 253 -0.74 -21.86 8.50
CA THR A 253 -0.81 -21.45 7.09
C THR A 253 -0.72 -19.95 6.85
N VAL A 254 -0.52 -19.14 7.88
CA VAL A 254 -0.33 -17.69 7.72
C VAL A 254 1.06 -17.44 7.13
N HIS A 255 1.10 -16.78 5.98
CA HIS A 255 2.35 -16.45 5.27
C HIS A 255 2.79 -15.01 5.46
N GLY A 256 1.85 -14.09 5.73
CA GLY A 256 2.16 -12.68 5.95
C GLY A 256 0.97 -11.89 6.45
N ILE A 257 1.28 -10.77 7.09
CA ILE A 257 0.31 -9.76 7.51
C ILE A 257 0.64 -8.42 6.85
N GLY A 258 -0.31 -7.50 6.86
CA GLY A 258 -0.06 -6.12 6.48
C GLY A 258 -1.07 -5.18 7.14
N LEU A 259 -0.61 -3.99 7.48
CA LEU A 259 -1.35 -2.92 8.12
C LEU A 259 -1.11 -1.62 7.36
N ALA A 260 -2.19 -0.90 7.04
CA ALA A 260 -2.08 0.43 6.47
C ALA A 260 -1.43 1.40 7.47
N PRO A 261 -0.61 2.36 7.00
CA PRO A 261 -0.04 3.40 7.86
C PRO A 261 -1.08 4.19 8.67
N ASP A 262 -2.25 4.48 8.08
CA ASP A 262 -3.37 5.11 8.78
C ASP A 262 -4.08 4.21 9.81
N GLY A 263 -3.70 2.94 9.85
CA GLY A 263 -4.24 1.91 10.72
C GLY A 263 -5.66 1.49 10.37
N GLY A 264 -6.22 1.91 9.22
CA GLY A 264 -7.63 1.74 8.82
C GLY A 264 -7.94 0.49 8.01
N LEU A 265 -6.91 -0.20 7.51
CA LEU A 265 -7.02 -1.46 6.75
C LEU A 265 -5.95 -2.43 7.23
N ALA A 266 -6.34 -3.66 7.53
CA ALA A 266 -5.42 -4.76 7.78
C ALA A 266 -5.74 -5.91 6.83
N ALA A 267 -4.72 -6.67 6.42
CA ALA A 267 -4.89 -7.85 5.61
C ALA A 267 -4.00 -8.99 6.10
N VAL A 268 -4.44 -10.22 5.85
CA VAL A 268 -3.75 -11.45 6.23
C VAL A 268 -3.72 -12.36 5.03
N LEU A 269 -2.54 -12.86 4.70
CA LEU A 269 -2.35 -13.89 3.70
C LEU A 269 -2.20 -15.24 4.41
N HIS A 270 -3.11 -16.17 4.13
CA HIS A 270 -3.12 -17.50 4.76
C HIS A 270 -3.54 -18.61 3.80
N GLY A 271 -3.52 -19.86 4.24
CA GLY A 271 -3.91 -21.04 3.47
C GLY A 271 -2.74 -21.83 2.89
N SER A 272 -2.85 -23.17 2.87
CA SER A 272 -1.82 -24.08 2.35
C SER A 272 -2.05 -24.44 0.89
N SER A 273 -3.20 -25.08 0.61
CA SER A 273 -3.52 -25.58 -0.74
C SER A 273 -4.17 -24.52 -1.63
N SER A 274 -5.03 -23.70 -1.04
CA SER A 274 -5.60 -22.49 -1.63
C SER A 274 -5.22 -21.32 -0.74
N GLN A 275 -4.37 -20.42 -1.24
CA GLN A 275 -4.00 -19.23 -0.50
C GLN A 275 -5.10 -18.17 -0.63
N VAL A 276 -5.40 -17.49 0.46
CA VAL A 276 -6.48 -16.50 0.57
C VAL A 276 -5.93 -15.25 1.24
N VAL A 277 -6.28 -14.10 0.67
CA VAL A 277 -6.09 -12.80 1.31
C VAL A 277 -7.39 -12.42 1.98
N THR A 278 -7.36 -12.25 3.30
CA THR A 278 -8.51 -11.80 4.08
C THR A 278 -8.26 -10.39 4.57
N GLY A 279 -9.18 -9.47 4.25
CA GLY A 279 -9.13 -8.08 4.70
C GLY A 279 -10.02 -7.81 5.89
N PHE A 280 -9.57 -6.92 6.77
CA PHE A 280 -10.23 -6.57 8.02
C PHE A 280 -10.31 -5.05 8.16
N THR A 281 -11.40 -4.58 8.76
CA THR A 281 -11.41 -3.28 9.41
C THR A 281 -10.91 -3.44 10.85
N PRO A 282 -10.14 -2.49 11.40
CA PRO A 282 -9.50 -2.64 12.71
C PRO A 282 -10.47 -2.83 13.88
N ASP A 283 -11.69 -2.33 13.72
CA ASP A 283 -12.77 -2.37 14.71
C ASP A 283 -13.58 -3.67 14.70
N SER A 284 -13.29 -4.60 13.78
CA SER A 284 -14.05 -5.84 13.58
C SER A 284 -13.15 -7.07 13.47
N SER A 285 -13.52 -8.14 14.17
CA SER A 285 -12.93 -9.47 13.98
C SER A 285 -13.53 -10.24 12.81
N GLU A 286 -14.64 -9.75 12.24
CA GLU A 286 -15.26 -10.35 11.06
C GLU A 286 -14.53 -9.85 9.81
N PRO A 287 -14.12 -10.77 8.91
CA PRO A 287 -13.57 -10.39 7.61
C PRO A 287 -14.48 -9.42 6.86
N ALA A 288 -13.91 -8.32 6.39
CA ALA A 288 -14.62 -7.39 5.51
C ALA A 288 -14.77 -7.97 4.09
N TRP A 289 -13.77 -8.75 3.66
CA TRP A 289 -13.74 -9.43 2.37
C TRP A 289 -12.68 -10.54 2.38
N GLU A 290 -12.80 -11.45 1.42
CA GLU A 290 -11.85 -12.52 1.14
C GLU A 290 -11.56 -12.56 -0.35
N PHE A 291 -10.31 -12.80 -0.72
CA PHE A 291 -9.85 -12.95 -2.09
C PHE A 291 -9.02 -14.22 -2.21
N GLU A 292 -9.54 -15.20 -2.95
CA GLU A 292 -8.84 -16.47 -3.21
C GLU A 292 -7.83 -16.27 -4.34
N LEU A 293 -6.58 -16.67 -4.10
CA LEU A 293 -5.53 -16.66 -5.12
C LEU A 293 -5.74 -17.85 -6.07
N GLU A 294 -5.64 -17.59 -7.38
CA GLU A 294 -5.78 -18.63 -8.41
C GLU A 294 -4.62 -19.65 -8.40
N ALA A 295 -3.48 -19.25 -7.83
CA ALA A 295 -2.29 -20.09 -7.70
C ALA A 295 -1.71 -20.01 -6.28
N THR A 296 -1.09 -21.12 -5.86
CA THR A 296 -0.28 -21.16 -4.64
C THR A 296 1.08 -20.53 -4.93
N LEU A 297 1.33 -19.38 -4.34
CA LEU A 297 2.60 -18.67 -4.45
C LEU A 297 3.65 -19.32 -3.54
N ILE A 298 4.89 -19.36 -4.02
CA ILE A 298 6.05 -19.78 -3.23
C ILE A 298 6.68 -18.54 -2.60
N GLY A 299 6.84 -18.56 -1.28
CA GLY A 299 7.40 -17.46 -0.50
C GLY A 299 6.61 -16.16 -0.63
N PRO A 300 5.27 -16.16 -0.44
CA PRO A 300 4.51 -14.97 -0.71
C PRO A 300 4.69 -13.91 0.37
N ALA A 301 4.62 -12.66 -0.06
CA ALA A 301 4.71 -11.47 0.77
C ALA A 301 3.45 -10.62 0.58
N LEU A 302 3.09 -9.88 1.63
CA LEU A 302 1.91 -9.03 1.69
C LEU A 302 2.33 -7.63 2.12
N ALA A 303 1.77 -6.62 1.48
CA ALA A 303 1.87 -5.24 1.93
C ALA A 303 0.50 -4.57 1.85
N VAL A 304 0.27 -3.59 2.72
CA VAL A 304 -0.98 -2.83 2.78
C VAL A 304 -0.67 -1.34 2.80
N SER A 305 -1.45 -0.58 2.05
CA SER A 305 -1.50 0.88 2.10
C SER A 305 -2.92 1.30 2.48
N ASP A 306 -3.13 2.59 2.76
CA ASP A 306 -4.44 3.16 3.14
C ASP A 306 -5.58 2.84 2.16
N SER A 307 -5.26 2.44 0.92
CA SER A 307 -6.28 2.18 -0.11
C SER A 307 -6.11 0.89 -0.90
N ARG A 308 -5.03 0.13 -0.68
CA ARG A 308 -4.68 -1.02 -1.52
C ARG A 308 -3.93 -2.09 -0.76
N VAL A 309 -4.04 -3.32 -1.25
CA VAL A 309 -3.28 -4.48 -0.77
C VAL A 309 -2.46 -5.02 -1.92
N ALA A 310 -1.17 -5.26 -1.71
CA ALA A 310 -0.28 -5.88 -2.68
C ALA A 310 0.14 -7.26 -2.19
N VAL A 311 0.07 -8.24 -3.07
CA VAL A 311 0.56 -9.60 -2.82
C VAL A 311 1.63 -9.90 -3.85
N ALA A 312 2.79 -10.32 -3.39
CA ALA A 312 3.88 -10.75 -4.26
C ALA A 312 4.29 -12.18 -3.91
N GLY A 313 4.89 -12.89 -4.84
CA GLY A 313 5.38 -14.25 -4.60
C GLY A 313 5.67 -14.95 -5.92
N TRP A 314 6.41 -16.06 -5.87
CA TRP A 314 6.77 -16.75 -7.10
C TRP A 314 5.66 -17.71 -7.55
N GLY A 315 5.15 -17.49 -8.77
CA GLY A 315 4.20 -18.38 -9.44
C GLY A 315 4.81 -18.99 -10.70
N LEU A 316 4.67 -20.31 -10.91
CA LEU A 316 5.14 -20.97 -12.14
C LEU A 316 4.27 -20.56 -13.36
N GLY A 317 4.59 -19.43 -13.99
CA GLY A 317 3.88 -18.91 -15.17
C GLY A 317 2.63 -18.08 -14.84
N GLU A 318 2.55 -17.56 -13.61
CA GLU A 318 1.42 -16.84 -13.03
C GLU A 318 1.86 -15.45 -12.54
N PRO A 319 0.95 -14.50 -12.24
CA PRO A 319 1.35 -13.17 -11.82
C PRO A 319 2.11 -13.17 -10.49
N ASP A 320 3.36 -12.71 -10.54
CA ASP A 320 4.25 -12.57 -9.39
C ASP A 320 3.91 -11.37 -8.48
N LEU A 321 3.06 -10.45 -8.96
CA LEU A 321 2.54 -9.32 -8.20
C LEU A 321 1.07 -9.05 -8.54
N LEU A 322 0.25 -8.99 -7.50
CA LEU A 322 -1.18 -8.73 -7.52
C LEU A 322 -1.48 -7.48 -6.70
N LEU A 323 -2.43 -6.66 -7.17
CA LEU A 323 -2.88 -5.45 -6.49
C LEU A 323 -4.39 -5.48 -6.33
N LEU A 324 -4.85 -5.41 -5.09
CA LEU A 324 -6.25 -5.36 -4.69
C LEU A 324 -6.62 -3.95 -4.20
N SER A 325 -7.89 -3.57 -4.32
CA SER A 325 -8.44 -2.39 -3.64
C SER A 325 -8.60 -2.66 -2.15
N ALA A 326 -8.84 -1.60 -1.37
CA ALA A 326 -9.20 -1.73 0.05
C ALA A 326 -10.43 -2.61 0.30
N GLY A 327 -11.34 -2.73 -0.69
CA GLY A 327 -12.47 -3.64 -0.67
C GLY A 327 -12.21 -5.04 -1.26
N GLY A 328 -10.96 -5.43 -1.50
CA GLY A 328 -10.60 -6.78 -1.95
C GLY A 328 -10.80 -7.05 -3.44
N LYS A 329 -11.03 -6.01 -4.27
CA LYS A 329 -11.20 -6.18 -5.72
C LYS A 329 -9.84 -6.17 -6.43
N LEU A 330 -9.59 -7.14 -7.30
CA LEU A 330 -8.40 -7.11 -8.17
C LEU A 330 -8.39 -5.88 -9.09
N LEU A 331 -7.33 -5.07 -8.97
CA LEU A 331 -7.10 -3.85 -9.74
C LEU A 331 -6.07 -4.06 -10.85
N ALA A 332 -4.98 -4.77 -10.53
CA ALA A 332 -3.87 -5.00 -11.44
C ALA A 332 -3.16 -6.31 -11.09
N SER A 333 -2.52 -6.90 -12.08
CA SER A 333 -1.59 -8.01 -11.92
C SER A 333 -0.44 -7.83 -12.92
N THR A 334 0.72 -8.39 -12.59
CA THR A 334 1.85 -8.48 -13.51
C THR A 334 2.56 -9.82 -13.31
N ILE A 335 3.13 -10.33 -14.40
CA ILE A 335 3.98 -11.53 -14.41
C ILE A 335 5.40 -11.01 -14.61
N SER A 336 6.31 -11.32 -13.68
CA SER A 336 7.74 -11.13 -13.87
C SER A 336 8.41 -12.50 -14.05
N ASP A 337 9.65 -12.51 -14.53
CA ASP A 337 10.46 -13.74 -14.57
C ASP A 337 11.23 -13.94 -13.25
N ALA A 338 11.22 -12.93 -12.37
CA ALA A 338 11.95 -12.88 -11.12
C ALA A 338 10.96 -12.93 -9.95
N GLY A 339 10.76 -14.12 -9.38
CA GLY A 339 9.86 -14.31 -8.25
C GLY A 339 10.21 -13.38 -7.09
N ALA A 340 9.28 -12.51 -6.72
CA ALA A 340 9.49 -11.55 -5.65
C ALA A 340 9.41 -12.23 -4.28
N SER A 341 10.39 -11.97 -3.42
CA SER A 341 10.47 -12.44 -2.03
C SER A 341 9.94 -11.43 -1.01
N GLY A 342 9.62 -10.21 -1.45
CA GLY A 342 9.14 -9.15 -0.58
C GLY A 342 8.40 -8.05 -1.36
N VAL A 343 7.51 -7.34 -0.67
CA VAL A 343 6.72 -6.25 -1.24
C VAL A 343 6.45 -5.17 -0.19
N GLN A 344 6.51 -3.90 -0.57
CA GLN A 344 6.19 -2.74 0.28
C GLN A 344 5.57 -1.61 -0.56
N PHE A 345 4.83 -0.70 0.09
CA PHE A 345 4.29 0.51 -0.53
C PHE A 345 5.08 1.75 -0.10
N GLY A 346 5.19 2.74 -0.99
CA GLY A 346 5.67 4.06 -0.63
C GLY A 346 5.62 5.05 -1.79
N GLY A 347 5.36 6.33 -1.51
CA GLY A 347 5.37 7.40 -2.52
C GLY A 347 4.40 7.19 -3.68
N GLY A 348 3.27 6.51 -3.45
CA GLY A 348 2.33 6.14 -4.51
C GLY A 348 2.84 5.06 -5.46
N ARG A 349 3.78 4.24 -5.00
CA ARG A 349 4.38 3.10 -5.73
C ARG A 349 4.27 1.83 -4.90
N VAL A 350 4.44 0.69 -5.55
CA VAL A 350 4.70 -0.60 -4.92
C VAL A 350 6.08 -1.06 -5.35
N VAL A 351 6.89 -1.49 -4.39
CA VAL A 351 8.26 -1.96 -4.61
C VAL A 351 8.33 -3.44 -4.26
N THR A 352 8.91 -4.24 -5.15
CA THR A 352 9.15 -5.67 -4.91
C THR A 352 10.63 -5.96 -4.89
N ASN A 353 11.04 -6.90 -4.04
CA ASN A 353 12.41 -7.40 -3.97
C ASN A 353 12.48 -8.81 -4.59
N SER A 354 13.42 -9.05 -5.50
CA SER A 354 13.67 -10.35 -6.12
C SER A 354 15.10 -10.86 -5.91
N GLY A 355 15.68 -10.59 -4.74
CA GLY A 355 16.99 -11.09 -4.30
C GLY A 355 18.11 -10.05 -4.41
N ASP A 356 18.43 -9.61 -5.62
CA ASP A 356 19.46 -8.58 -5.91
C ASP A 356 18.93 -7.38 -6.72
N VAL A 357 17.62 -7.39 -7.02
CA VAL A 357 16.94 -6.33 -7.77
C VAL A 357 15.71 -5.88 -6.99
N LEU A 358 15.54 -4.56 -6.95
CA LEU A 358 14.30 -3.91 -6.52
C LEU A 358 13.54 -3.44 -7.77
N ALA A 359 12.28 -3.84 -7.90
CA ALA A 359 11.41 -3.40 -8.99
C ALA A 359 10.32 -2.48 -8.44
N SER A 360 10.30 -1.25 -8.93
CA SER A 360 9.38 -0.21 -8.45
C SER A 360 8.30 0.10 -9.49
N TYR A 361 7.04 -0.18 -9.15
CA TYR A 361 5.89 0.00 -10.02
C TYR A 361 5.05 1.20 -9.59
N ALA A 362 4.73 2.08 -10.54
CA ALA A 362 3.78 3.16 -10.29
C ALA A 362 2.37 2.60 -10.10
N LEU A 363 1.66 3.06 -9.07
CA LEU A 363 0.29 2.63 -8.85
C LEU A 363 -0.63 3.19 -9.95
N PRO A 364 -1.54 2.38 -10.51
CA PRO A 364 -2.46 2.87 -11.53
C PRO A 364 -3.32 4.01 -10.97
N ALA A 365 -3.37 5.12 -11.71
CA ALA A 365 -4.18 6.29 -11.36
C ALA A 365 -5.66 5.96 -11.58
N GLY A 366 -6.39 5.70 -10.50
CA GLY A 366 -7.84 5.46 -10.52
C GLY A 366 -8.22 4.07 -10.04
N GLY A 367 -8.66 4.00 -8.79
CA GLY A 367 -9.18 2.79 -8.16
C GLY A 367 -9.61 3.04 -6.72
N GLY A 368 -10.20 4.21 -6.45
CA GLY A 368 -10.93 4.41 -5.20
C GLY A 368 -12.24 3.66 -5.28
N ASP A 369 -12.66 3.04 -4.18
CA ASP A 369 -13.98 2.45 -3.99
C ASP A 369 -15.05 3.55 -3.95
N SER A 370 -15.21 4.32 -5.04
CA SER A 370 -16.42 5.06 -5.28
C SER A 370 -17.48 4.06 -5.71
N GLY A 371 -18.44 3.79 -4.83
CA GLY A 371 -19.55 2.90 -5.09
C GLY A 371 -20.15 3.12 -6.48
N GLY A 372 -20.41 2.00 -7.17
CA GLY A 372 -21.26 1.98 -8.36
C GLY A 372 -20.73 2.78 -9.55
N PHE A 373 -19.56 2.41 -10.07
CA PHE A 373 -19.35 2.46 -11.52
C PHE A 373 -18.89 1.08 -11.97
N ALA A 374 -19.88 0.25 -12.30
CA ALA A 374 -19.68 -0.62 -13.45
C ALA A 374 -19.09 0.25 -14.57
N LEU A 375 -18.04 -0.24 -15.23
CA LEU A 375 -17.80 0.17 -16.60
C LEU A 375 -19.03 -0.27 -17.41
N ASP A 376 -20.12 0.49 -17.32
CA ASP A 376 -21.00 0.71 -18.46
C ASP A 376 -20.16 1.50 -19.46
N LEU A 377 -19.23 0.77 -20.08
CA LEU A 377 -18.87 1.05 -21.45
C LEU A 377 -20.22 1.20 -22.18
N PRO A 378 -20.46 2.29 -22.92
CA PRO A 378 -21.61 2.35 -23.80
C PRO A 378 -21.34 1.35 -24.94
N PHE A 379 -21.41 0.06 -24.64
CA PHE A 379 -21.52 -0.99 -25.63
C PHE A 379 -22.95 -0.95 -26.12
N ASP A 380 -23.23 0.06 -26.93
CA ASP A 380 -24.36 -0.02 -27.83
C ASP A 380 -24.03 -1.16 -28.80
N THR A 381 -24.63 -2.32 -28.58
CA THR A 381 -24.50 -3.52 -29.44
C THR A 381 -24.87 -3.24 -30.90
N ARG A 382 -25.42 -2.05 -31.19
CA ARG A 382 -25.67 -1.52 -32.53
C ARG A 382 -24.43 -0.93 -33.23
N THR A 383 -23.48 -0.33 -32.53
CA THR A 383 -22.30 0.29 -33.18
C THR A 383 -21.25 -0.74 -33.60
N LEU A 384 -21.11 -1.87 -32.88
CA LEU A 384 -20.30 -3.01 -33.34
C LEU A 384 -20.97 -3.74 -34.52
N GLY A 385 -22.30 -3.85 -34.53
CA GLY A 385 -23.04 -4.41 -35.67
C GLY A 385 -22.92 -3.55 -36.93
N LEU A 386 -22.95 -2.22 -36.79
CA LEU A 386 -22.81 -1.28 -37.92
C LEU A 386 -21.36 -1.14 -38.41
N ALA A 387 -20.37 -1.19 -37.51
CA ALA A 387 -18.95 -1.18 -37.90
C ALA A 387 -18.55 -2.48 -38.60
N ALA A 388 -19.02 -3.64 -38.12
CA ALA A 388 -18.82 -4.93 -38.78
C ALA A 388 -19.56 -5.02 -40.12
N ALA A 389 -20.79 -4.50 -40.21
CA ALA A 389 -21.54 -4.42 -41.47
C ALA A 389 -20.91 -3.45 -42.47
N ALA A 390 -20.36 -2.31 -42.03
CA ALA A 390 -19.66 -1.37 -42.90
C ALA A 390 -18.33 -1.94 -43.41
N LEU A 391 -17.59 -2.68 -42.58
CA LEU A 391 -16.36 -3.37 -43.01
C LEU A 391 -16.66 -4.52 -43.99
N LEU A 392 -17.77 -5.25 -43.79
CA LEU A 392 -18.25 -6.29 -44.70
C LEU A 392 -18.81 -5.72 -46.01
N LEU A 393 -19.44 -4.54 -46.00
CA LEU A 393 -19.88 -3.82 -47.20
C LEU A 393 -18.70 -3.23 -47.98
N LEU A 394 -17.63 -2.77 -47.32
CA LEU A 394 -16.40 -2.33 -47.98
C LEU A 394 -15.62 -3.52 -48.57
N ALA A 395 -15.58 -4.67 -47.89
CA ALA A 395 -15.03 -5.90 -48.46
C ALA A 395 -15.88 -6.45 -49.62
N GLY A 396 -17.21 -6.30 -49.54
CA GLY A 396 -18.14 -6.62 -50.63
C GLY A 396 -18.01 -5.67 -51.83
N ALA A 397 -17.73 -4.39 -51.61
CA ALA A 397 -17.49 -3.42 -52.68
C ALA A 397 -16.17 -3.66 -53.43
N VAL A 398 -15.10 -4.09 -52.72
CA VAL A 398 -13.84 -4.48 -53.38
C VAL A 398 -13.99 -5.82 -54.13
N GLY A 399 -14.84 -6.73 -53.65
CA GLY A 399 -15.20 -7.97 -54.36
C GLY A 399 -16.13 -7.75 -55.57
N ALA A 400 -17.00 -6.73 -55.52
CA ALA A 400 -17.94 -6.41 -56.59
C ALA A 400 -17.30 -5.63 -57.76
N VAL A 401 -16.16 -4.95 -57.54
CA VAL A 401 -15.40 -4.29 -58.63
C VAL A 401 -14.73 -5.29 -59.57
N PHE A 402 -14.58 -6.56 -59.19
CA PHE A 402 -13.98 -7.60 -60.03
C PHE A 402 -14.98 -8.54 -60.73
N TYR A 403 -16.30 -8.34 -60.61
CA TYR A 403 -17.29 -9.31 -61.12
C TYR A 403 -18.47 -8.76 -61.95
N LEU A 404 -18.51 -7.47 -62.29
CA LEU A 404 -19.60 -6.93 -63.14
C LEU A 404 -19.06 -6.00 -64.22
N ASP A 405 -18.50 -6.63 -65.26
CA ASP A 405 -18.33 -6.06 -66.59
C ASP A 405 -19.49 -6.58 -67.46
N ILE A 406 -20.72 -6.08 -67.20
CA ILE A 406 -21.88 -6.30 -68.05
C ILE A 406 -22.71 -5.00 -68.10
N ASP A 407 -22.76 -4.40 -69.29
CA ASP A 407 -23.57 -3.25 -69.68
C ASP A 407 -25.08 -3.46 -69.45
N LEU A 408 -25.81 -2.38 -69.09
CA LEU A 408 -26.97 -1.81 -69.83
C LEU A 408 -27.71 -0.69 -69.03
N PRO A 409 -28.44 0.24 -69.70
CA PRO A 409 -28.72 1.61 -69.21
C PRO A 409 -30.14 1.88 -68.66
N PHE A 410 -30.25 3.08 -68.08
CA PHE A 410 -31.36 3.72 -67.34
C PHE A 410 -32.73 3.93 -68.03
N GLY A 411 -33.75 4.12 -67.19
CA GLY A 411 -34.93 5.00 -67.38
C GLY A 411 -36.24 4.35 -66.91
N GLY A 412 -37.17 4.93 -66.15
CA GLY A 412 -37.42 6.25 -65.57
C GLY A 412 -38.87 6.25 -65.01
N GLY A 413 -39.24 7.17 -64.10
CA GLY A 413 -40.64 7.34 -63.66
C GLY A 413 -40.83 8.07 -62.31
N LEU A 414 -41.63 9.13 -62.30
CA LEU A 414 -41.79 10.18 -61.26
C LEU A 414 -42.93 9.91 -60.20
N PRO A 415 -43.13 10.80 -59.18
CA PRO A 415 -43.66 10.55 -57.82
C PRO A 415 -45.14 11.03 -57.61
N PRO A 416 -45.71 11.06 -56.37
CA PRO A 416 -45.77 12.29 -55.52
C PRO A 416 -45.97 12.02 -53.98
N PRO A 417 -46.49 12.94 -53.13
CA PRO A 417 -45.88 14.14 -52.52
C PRO A 417 -45.83 14.08 -50.95
N PRO A 418 -45.23 15.06 -50.24
CA PRO A 418 -45.22 15.11 -48.78
C PRO A 418 -46.24 16.12 -48.18
N PRO A 419 -46.78 15.90 -46.97
CA PRO A 419 -47.40 16.96 -46.17
C PRO A 419 -46.43 17.47 -45.10
N VAL A 420 -46.02 18.74 -45.15
CA VAL A 420 -46.55 19.91 -44.39
C VAL A 420 -46.07 19.98 -42.93
N THR A 421 -45.20 20.95 -42.65
CA THR A 421 -44.93 21.53 -41.31
C THR A 421 -45.68 22.87 -41.18
N PRO A 422 -46.08 23.26 -39.95
CA PRO A 422 -45.67 24.57 -39.41
C PRO A 422 -45.57 24.59 -37.86
N PRO A 423 -45.29 25.73 -37.20
CA PRO A 423 -44.09 26.55 -37.28
C PRO A 423 -43.35 26.64 -35.92
N ALA A 424 -42.14 27.17 -35.96
CA ALA A 424 -41.39 27.59 -34.79
C ALA A 424 -42.05 28.80 -34.09
N GLY A 425 -42.09 28.79 -32.75
CA GLY A 425 -42.40 29.96 -31.94
C GLY A 425 -42.70 29.60 -30.48
N GLY A 426 -41.75 29.87 -29.58
CA GLY A 426 -42.03 29.81 -28.13
C GLY A 426 -40.79 29.78 -27.23
N VAL A 427 -40.29 30.98 -26.89
CA VAL A 427 -39.73 31.42 -25.59
C VAL A 427 -38.79 30.46 -24.81
N PRO A 428 -37.58 30.91 -24.39
CA PRO A 428 -36.76 30.11 -23.48
C PRO A 428 -37.44 30.01 -22.11
N LEU A 429 -37.89 28.80 -21.74
CA LEU A 429 -38.32 28.47 -20.39
C LEU A 429 -37.11 28.59 -19.46
N LYS A 430 -37.11 29.61 -18.61
CA LYS A 430 -36.29 29.66 -17.38
C LYS A 430 -36.73 28.52 -16.46
N VAL A 431 -36.05 27.39 -16.54
CA VAL A 431 -36.21 26.31 -15.56
C VAL A 431 -35.43 26.72 -14.30
N LYS A 432 -36.14 27.05 -13.23
CA LYS A 432 -35.57 27.04 -11.88
C LYS A 432 -35.31 25.58 -11.51
N PRO A 433 -34.08 25.20 -11.11
CA PRO A 433 -33.87 23.87 -10.55
C PRO A 433 -34.66 23.76 -9.24
N VAL A 434 -35.49 22.73 -9.15
CA VAL A 434 -36.11 22.29 -7.90
C VAL A 434 -35.03 21.52 -7.14
N ALA A 435 -34.60 22.04 -6.00
CA ALA A 435 -33.58 21.40 -5.16
C ALA A 435 -34.15 20.14 -4.50
N THR A 436 -33.68 18.98 -4.91
CA THR A 436 -33.96 17.70 -4.25
C THR A 436 -32.91 17.45 -3.17
N GLY A 437 -33.18 17.99 -1.97
CA GLY A 437 -32.44 17.68 -0.74
C GLY A 437 -31.58 18.82 -0.21
N THR A 438 -31.50 18.91 1.12
CA THR A 438 -30.61 19.83 1.84
C THR A 438 -29.53 19.03 2.56
N VAL A 439 -28.27 19.45 2.48
CA VAL A 439 -27.18 18.93 3.32
C VAL A 439 -26.98 19.84 4.53
N THR A 440 -26.47 19.31 5.64
CA THR A 440 -26.02 20.13 6.77
C THR A 440 -24.50 20.32 6.66
N ILE A 441 -24.03 21.57 6.58
CA ILE A 441 -22.60 21.90 6.63
C ILE A 441 -22.27 22.69 7.91
N ALA A 442 -21.03 22.61 8.37
CA ALA A 442 -20.53 23.42 9.48
C ALA A 442 -19.81 24.68 8.96
N CYS A 443 -20.05 25.83 9.60
CA CYS A 443 -19.36 27.06 9.26
C CYS A 443 -17.90 27.02 9.79
N PRO A 444 -16.87 27.22 8.96
CA PRO A 444 -15.48 27.19 9.42
C PRO A 444 -15.12 28.35 10.36
N GLY A 445 -15.88 29.46 10.34
CA GLY A 445 -15.62 30.62 11.20
C GLY A 445 -16.17 30.49 12.63
N CYS A 446 -17.31 29.82 12.82
CA CYS A 446 -17.98 29.77 14.13
C CYS A 446 -18.52 28.39 14.53
N GLY A 447 -18.30 27.35 13.70
CA GLY A 447 -18.76 25.98 13.96
C GLY A 447 -20.27 25.75 13.78
N ALA A 448 -21.06 26.79 13.49
CA ALA A 448 -22.51 26.70 13.36
C ALA A 448 -22.94 25.77 12.21
N ARG A 449 -23.88 24.86 12.49
CA ARG A 449 -24.43 23.91 11.52
C ARG A 449 -25.60 24.55 10.74
N MET A 450 -25.48 24.60 9.42
CA MET A 450 -26.48 25.20 8.54
C MET A 450 -26.93 24.27 7.43
N LYS A 451 -28.23 24.29 7.12
CA LYS A 451 -28.82 23.48 6.03
C LYS A 451 -28.73 24.23 4.71
N VAL A 452 -28.11 23.62 3.70
CA VAL A 452 -27.90 24.21 2.38
C VAL A 452 -28.49 23.29 1.30
N PRO A 453 -29.21 23.81 0.30
CA PRO A 453 -29.75 22.99 -0.79
C PRO A 453 -28.64 22.34 -1.62
N LYS A 454 -28.77 21.07 -1.99
CA LYS A 454 -27.86 20.41 -2.95
C LYS A 454 -28.21 20.85 -4.36
N LEU A 455 -27.27 21.52 -5.04
CA LEU A 455 -27.47 22.02 -6.41
C LEU A 455 -26.52 21.36 -7.41
N GLY A 456 -25.61 20.48 -6.96
CA GLY A 456 -24.66 19.75 -7.81
C GLY A 456 -23.67 20.67 -8.54
N ARG A 457 -23.44 21.88 -7.98
CA ARG A 457 -22.51 22.89 -8.50
C ARG A 457 -22.11 23.86 -7.39
N ALA A 458 -20.94 24.47 -7.53
CA ALA A 458 -20.46 25.52 -6.65
C ALA A 458 -21.50 26.65 -6.47
N GLN A 459 -21.93 26.85 -5.23
CA GLN A 459 -22.89 27.90 -4.85
C GLN A 459 -22.33 28.75 -3.72
N LYS A 460 -22.73 30.03 -3.71
CA LYS A 460 -22.30 30.97 -2.69
C LYS A 460 -23.21 30.83 -1.47
N VAL A 461 -22.64 30.41 -0.33
CA VAL A 461 -23.34 30.18 0.93
C VAL A 461 -22.86 31.20 1.94
N ARG A 462 -23.79 31.84 2.65
CA ARG A 462 -23.48 32.79 3.73
C ARG A 462 -24.00 32.25 5.07
N CYS A 463 -23.12 32.20 6.06
CA CYS A 463 -23.47 31.85 7.41
C CYS A 463 -24.43 32.90 8.00
N GLY A 464 -25.55 32.43 8.57
CA GLY A 464 -26.54 33.30 9.21
C GLY A 464 -26.10 33.89 10.55
N GLU A 465 -25.13 33.26 11.24
CA GLU A 465 -24.68 33.69 12.57
C GLU A 465 -23.48 34.65 12.52
N CYS A 466 -22.39 34.25 11.86
CA CYS A 466 -21.19 35.10 11.78
C CYS A 466 -21.10 35.94 10.51
N GLY A 467 -22.02 35.77 9.56
CA GLY A 467 -22.07 36.52 8.32
C GLY A 467 -21.01 36.14 7.27
N LEU A 468 -20.14 35.16 7.56
CA LEU A 468 -19.09 34.69 6.66
C LEU A 468 -19.69 34.10 5.37
N ALA A 469 -19.23 34.55 4.20
CA ALA A 469 -19.69 34.05 2.90
C ALA A 469 -18.57 33.28 2.19
N GLY A 470 -18.86 32.06 1.77
CA GLY A 470 -17.94 31.19 1.03
C GLY A 470 -18.63 30.50 -0.14
N THR A 471 -17.86 29.80 -0.96
CA THR A 471 -18.37 28.94 -2.04
C THR A 471 -18.27 27.49 -1.60
N ALA A 472 -19.37 26.75 -1.69
CA ALA A 472 -19.41 25.33 -1.41
C ALA A 472 -19.97 24.59 -2.63
N ASP A 473 -19.30 23.52 -3.05
CA ASP A 473 -19.80 22.62 -4.11
C ASP A 473 -20.55 21.47 -3.44
N ILE A 474 -21.88 21.44 -3.61
CA ILE A 474 -22.79 20.54 -2.86
C ILE A 474 -23.96 20.08 -3.71
#